data_AF-A0A445E356-F1
#
_entry.id   AF-A0A445E356-F1
#
_cell.length_a   1.000
_cell.length_b   1.000
_cell.length_c   1.000
_cell.angle_alpha   90.00
_cell.angle_beta   90.00
_cell.angle_gamma   90.00
#
_symmetry.space_group_name_H-M   'P 1'
#
loop_
_entity.id
_entity.type
_entity.pdbx_description
1 polymer ?
#
loop_
_entity_poly.entity_id
_entity_poly.type
_entity_poly.pdbx_seq_one_letter_code
_entity_poly.pdbx_strand_id
1 'polypeptide(L)'
;MRKRTVLAWLVAVVCFVVLMIVTPAIPQSQEYHDFADQRTFFGIPNALNVFVPKSLQGELWGWTCFYVGVAAVAVGSSYYHLKPDDARLVWDRLPMTIAFTSIVAIFIIERIDERKGMISIIPLLLIGIISIVYWRQAYSFVLLCTV
;
A
#
# COMPACT_ATOMS: atom_id res chain seq x y z
N MET A 1 35.24 -10.57 3.37
CA MET A 1 33.93 -11.11 3.79
C MET A 1 34.13 -12.40 4.59
N ARG A 2 33.40 -12.60 5.70
CA ARG A 2 33.57 -13.78 6.56
C ARG A 2 33.03 -15.02 5.84
N LYS A 3 33.71 -16.17 5.93
CA LYS A 3 33.31 -17.45 5.27
C LYS A 3 31.82 -17.83 5.50
N ARG A 4 31.27 -17.48 6.67
CA ARG A 4 29.86 -17.69 7.02
C ARG A 4 28.88 -16.89 6.15
N THR A 5 29.23 -15.65 5.77
CA THR A 5 28.39 -14.80 4.90
C THR A 5 28.35 -15.36 3.49
N VAL A 6 29.49 -15.83 2.97
CA VAL A 6 29.58 -16.45 1.63
C VAL A 6 28.73 -17.72 1.57
N LEU A 7 28.78 -18.56 2.61
CA LEU A 7 27.95 -19.75 2.70
C LEU A 7 26.45 -19.41 2.72
N ALA A 8 26.03 -18.39 3.48
CA ALA A 8 24.63 -17.95 3.53
C ALA A 8 24.11 -17.49 2.16
N TRP A 9 24.91 -16.73 1.40
CA TRP A 9 24.56 -16.33 0.04
C TRP A 9 24.48 -17.52 -0.93
N LEU A 10 25.43 -18.45 -0.84
CA LEU A 10 25.40 -19.69 -1.64
C LEU A 10 24.13 -20.50 -1.38
N VAL A 11 23.78 -20.69 -0.10
CA VAL A 11 22.54 -21.39 0.29
C VAL A 11 21.32 -20.64 -0.23
N ALA A 12 21.25 -19.31 -0.10
CA ALA A 12 20.13 -18.52 -0.60
C ALA A 12 19.94 -18.65 -2.12
N VAL A 13 21.04 -18.59 -2.89
CA VAL A 13 21.01 -18.76 -4.35
C VAL A 13 20.56 -20.16 -4.74
N VAL A 14 21.11 -21.20 -4.09
CA VAL A 14 20.70 -22.59 -4.34
C VAL A 14 19.22 -22.79 -4.03
N CYS A 15 18.74 -22.29 -2.88
CA CYS A 15 17.31 -22.35 -2.54
C CYS A 15 16.44 -21.62 -3.56
N PHE A 16 16.85 -20.44 -4.03
CA PHE A 16 16.10 -19.68 -5.05
C PHE A 16 16.02 -20.43 -6.38
N VAL A 17 17.13 -21.02 -6.84
CA VAL A 17 17.16 -21.81 -8.08
C VAL A 17 16.29 -23.07 -7.95
N VAL A 18 16.36 -23.77 -6.82
CA VAL A 18 15.48 -24.92 -6.54
C VAL A 18 14.02 -24.48 -6.58
N LEU A 19 13.67 -23.34 -5.95
CA LEU A 19 12.32 -22.79 -6.03
C LEU A 19 11.90 -22.51 -7.46
N MET A 20 12.74 -21.85 -8.28
CA MET A 20 12.42 -21.57 -9.69
C MET A 20 12.16 -22.85 -10.52
N ILE A 21 12.88 -23.94 -10.24
CA ILE A 21 12.71 -25.21 -10.95
C ILE A 21 11.45 -25.94 -10.46
N VAL A 22 11.17 -25.90 -9.17
CA VAL A 22 10.04 -26.61 -8.53
C VAL A 22 8.72 -25.90 -8.77
N THR A 23 8.71 -24.56 -8.78
CA THR A 23 7.51 -23.80 -9.10
C THR A 23 7.24 -23.86 -10.60
N PRO A 24 6.07 -24.36 -11.05
CA PRO A 24 5.73 -24.33 -12.46
C PRO A 24 5.74 -22.88 -12.97
N ALA A 25 6.17 -22.67 -14.21
CA ALA A 25 6.07 -21.37 -14.86
C ALA A 25 4.62 -20.89 -14.79
N ILE A 26 4.41 -19.68 -14.29
CA ILE A 26 3.08 -19.07 -14.22
C ILE A 26 2.62 -18.85 -15.67
N PRO A 27 1.59 -19.57 -16.16
CA PRO A 27 1.15 -19.41 -17.53
C PRO A 27 0.56 -18.02 -17.70
N GLN A 28 1.09 -17.25 -18.65
CA GLN A 28 0.56 -15.94 -18.97
C GLN A 28 -0.68 -16.13 -19.89
N SER A 29 -1.81 -15.56 -19.49
CA SER A 29 -3.04 -15.62 -20.29
C SER A 29 -2.85 -14.86 -21.61
N GLN A 30 -3.42 -15.40 -22.69
CA GLN A 30 -3.40 -14.71 -24.00
C GLN A 30 -4.23 -13.42 -23.99
N GLU A 31 -5.21 -13.33 -23.08
CA GLU A 31 -6.00 -12.13 -22.82
C GLU A 31 -5.14 -10.92 -22.42
N TYR A 32 -3.90 -11.11 -21.98
CA TYR A 32 -2.96 -10.03 -21.69
C TYR A 32 -2.70 -9.12 -22.90
N HIS A 33 -2.87 -9.62 -24.12
CA HIS A 33 -2.69 -8.86 -25.35
C HIS A 33 -3.96 -8.10 -25.80
N ASP A 34 -5.08 -8.22 -25.07
CA ASP A 34 -6.30 -7.49 -25.37
C ASP A 34 -6.24 -6.06 -24.80
N PHE A 35 -5.53 -5.19 -25.51
CA PHE A 35 -5.33 -3.81 -25.09
C PHE A 35 -6.61 -2.97 -25.28
N ALA A 36 -6.90 -2.10 -24.30
CA ALA A 36 -8.05 -1.20 -24.36
C ALA A 36 -7.96 -0.17 -25.51
N ASP A 37 -6.75 0.30 -25.84
CA ASP A 37 -6.50 1.08 -27.04
C ASP A 37 -6.09 0.14 -28.18
N GLN A 38 -6.70 0.35 -29.35
CA GLN A 38 -6.42 -0.39 -30.59
C GLN A 38 -5.97 0.55 -31.71
N ARG A 39 -5.76 1.84 -31.40
CA ARG A 39 -5.37 2.88 -32.36
C ARG A 39 -3.86 2.92 -32.50
N THR A 40 -3.38 3.47 -33.61
CA THR A 40 -1.96 3.74 -33.84
C THR A 40 -1.73 5.25 -33.81
N PHE A 41 -0.75 5.71 -33.03
CA PHE A 41 -0.37 7.12 -32.94
C PHE A 41 1.13 7.28 -33.15
N PHE A 42 1.56 8.16 -34.07
CA PHE A 42 2.96 8.33 -34.47
C PHE A 42 3.70 7.01 -34.81
N GLY A 43 2.99 6.03 -35.38
CA GLY A 43 3.55 4.71 -35.73
C GLY A 43 3.65 3.72 -34.56
N ILE A 44 3.19 4.08 -33.36
CA ILE A 44 3.14 3.21 -32.18
C ILE A 44 1.71 2.64 -32.05
N PRO A 45 1.50 1.31 -32.17
CA PRO A 45 0.20 0.69 -31.91
C PRO A 45 -0.11 0.70 -30.41
N ASN A 46 -1.38 0.88 -30.06
CA ASN A 46 -1.89 0.93 -28.67
C ASN A 46 -1.20 2.02 -27.84
N ALA A 47 -0.83 3.13 -28.48
CA ALA A 47 -0.02 4.19 -27.88
C ALA A 47 -0.62 4.72 -26.57
N LEU A 48 -1.96 4.78 -26.46
CA LEU A 48 -2.60 5.29 -25.24
C LEU A 48 -2.42 4.35 -24.06
N ASN A 49 -2.25 3.04 -24.25
CA ASN A 49 -1.91 2.13 -23.15
C ASN A 49 -0.58 2.48 -22.46
N VAL A 50 0.33 3.17 -23.17
CA VAL A 50 1.61 3.62 -22.63
C VAL A 50 1.50 5.02 -22.02
N PHE A 51 0.92 5.95 -22.76
CA PHE A 51 0.91 7.36 -22.36
C PHE A 51 -0.14 7.68 -21.30
N VAL A 52 -1.31 7.05 -21.40
CA VAL A 52 -2.45 7.27 -20.51
C VAL A 52 -3.08 5.92 -20.22
N PRO A 53 -2.39 5.05 -19.45
CA PRO A 53 -2.92 3.75 -19.10
C PRO A 53 -4.30 3.93 -18.48
N LYS A 54 -5.26 3.17 -18.98
CA LYS A 54 -6.63 3.19 -18.46
C LYS A 54 -6.63 2.52 -17.09
N SER A 55 -6.38 3.29 -16.04
CA SER A 55 -6.57 2.86 -14.66
C SER A 55 -8.04 2.90 -14.28
N LEU A 56 -8.45 2.03 -13.37
CA LEU A 56 -9.79 2.08 -12.81
C LEU A 56 -9.96 3.38 -11.99
N GLN A 57 -11.17 3.93 -11.95
CA GLN A 57 -11.41 5.17 -11.22
C GLN A 57 -11.10 4.99 -9.73
N GLY A 58 -11.41 3.81 -9.19
CA GLY A 58 -11.03 3.42 -7.83
C GLY A 58 -9.52 3.43 -7.59
N GLU A 59 -8.70 2.99 -8.55
CA GLU A 59 -7.24 3.00 -8.42
C GLU A 59 -6.70 4.44 -8.34
N LEU A 60 -7.21 5.34 -9.19
CA LEU A 60 -6.85 6.76 -9.16
C LEU A 60 -7.13 7.39 -7.79
N TRP A 61 -8.32 7.15 -7.25
CA TRP A 61 -8.69 7.62 -5.91
C TRP A 61 -7.82 7.01 -4.81
N GLY A 62 -7.55 5.70 -4.90
CA GLY A 62 -6.65 5.02 -3.98
C GLY A 62 -5.24 5.60 -4.00
N TRP A 63 -4.62 5.72 -5.18
CA TRP A 63 -3.28 6.30 -5.30
C TRP A 63 -3.23 7.75 -4.83
N THR A 64 -4.25 8.54 -5.15
CA THR A 64 -4.36 9.93 -4.67
C THR A 64 -4.41 9.98 -3.14
N CYS A 65 -5.30 9.19 -2.51
CA CYS A 65 -5.40 9.10 -1.05
C CYS A 65 -4.09 8.62 -0.41
N PHE A 66 -3.37 7.71 -1.07
CA PHE A 66 -2.07 7.22 -0.61
C PHE A 66 -1.03 8.34 -0.60
N TYR A 67 -0.81 9.02 -1.73
CA TYR A 67 0.20 10.09 -1.82
C TYR A 67 -0.13 11.28 -0.93
N VAL A 68 -1.40 11.68 -0.87
CA VAL A 68 -1.86 12.73 0.06
C VAL A 68 -1.66 12.29 1.51
N GLY A 69 -1.96 11.03 1.84
CA GLY A 69 -1.73 10.46 3.15
C GLY A 69 -0.25 10.48 3.55
N VAL A 70 0.64 10.04 2.66
CA VAL A 70 2.10 10.06 2.89
C VAL A 70 2.64 11.48 3.06
N ALA A 71 2.19 12.44 2.24
CA ALA A 71 2.54 13.84 2.40
C ALA A 71 2.04 14.39 3.76
N ALA A 72 0.82 14.03 4.16
CA ALA A 72 0.27 14.40 5.44
C ALA A 72 0.98 13.72 6.62
N VAL A 73 1.57 12.52 6.46
CA VAL A 73 2.45 11.90 7.48
C VAL A 73 3.65 12.80 7.73
N ALA A 74 4.31 13.32 6.70
CA ALA A 74 5.46 14.19 6.88
C ALA A 74 5.09 15.44 7.71
N VAL A 75 3.92 16.04 7.44
CA VAL A 75 3.40 17.19 8.18
C VAL A 75 3.02 16.82 9.62
N GLY A 76 2.25 15.75 9.80
CA GLY A 76 1.81 15.27 11.12
C GLY A 76 2.99 14.89 12.02
N SER A 77 3.98 14.20 11.45
CA SER A 77 5.20 13.82 12.14
C SER A 77 6.03 15.02 12.53
N SER A 78 6.20 15.99 11.64
CA SER A 78 6.88 17.25 11.97
C SER A 78 6.16 17.99 13.10
N TYR A 79 4.84 18.07 13.04
CA TYR A 79 4.01 18.73 14.06
C TYR A 79 4.13 18.06 15.44
N TYR A 80 4.17 16.73 15.47
CA TYR A 80 4.42 15.96 16.70
C TYR A 80 5.82 16.22 17.27
N HIS A 81 6.87 16.18 16.45
CA HIS A 81 8.25 16.36 16.92
C HIS A 81 8.56 17.78 17.41
N LEU A 82 7.79 18.80 16.98
CA LEU A 82 7.93 20.17 17.50
C LEU A 82 7.63 20.25 19.01
N LYS A 83 6.71 19.43 19.51
CA LYS A 83 6.42 19.32 20.95
C LYS A 83 5.74 17.96 21.18
N PRO A 84 6.52 16.93 21.56
CA PRO A 84 5.97 15.60 21.74
C PRO A 84 4.88 15.57 22.81
N ASP A 85 3.66 15.24 22.39
CA ASP A 85 2.51 15.00 23.27
C ASP A 85 1.51 14.02 22.62
N ASP A 86 0.68 13.36 23.44
CA ASP A 86 -0.25 12.32 22.98
C ASP A 86 -1.32 12.86 22.04
N ALA A 87 -1.74 14.12 22.21
CA ALA A 87 -2.74 14.73 21.35
C ALA A 87 -2.19 14.99 19.94
N ARG A 88 -0.90 15.37 19.83
CA ARG A 88 -0.19 15.52 18.56
C ARG A 88 0.17 14.20 17.91
N LEU A 89 0.42 13.16 18.71
CA LEU A 89 0.71 11.83 18.18
C LEU A 89 -0.49 11.24 17.40
N VAL A 90 -1.73 11.63 17.75
CA VAL A 90 -2.91 11.30 16.93
C VAL A 90 -2.80 11.85 15.51
N TRP A 91 -2.29 13.07 15.36
CA TRP A 91 -2.12 13.74 14.06
C TRP A 91 -0.97 13.17 13.23
N ASP A 92 -0.03 12.44 13.84
CA ASP A 92 0.99 11.66 13.14
C ASP A 92 0.45 10.29 12.68
N ARG A 93 -0.37 9.64 13.52
CA ARG A 93 -0.92 8.30 13.24
C ARG A 93 -2.09 8.31 12.24
N LEU A 94 -2.95 9.33 12.27
CA LEU A 94 -4.11 9.41 11.38
C LEU A 94 -3.72 9.37 9.89
N PRO A 95 -2.77 10.21 9.41
CA PRO A 95 -2.30 10.15 8.03
C PRO A 95 -1.67 8.80 7.66
N MET A 96 -0.95 8.17 8.59
CA MET A 96 -0.32 6.86 8.38
C MET A 96 -1.37 5.77 8.16
N THR A 97 -2.45 5.79 8.94
CA THR A 97 -3.61 4.89 8.75
C THR A 97 -4.24 5.09 7.37
N ILE A 98 -4.47 6.34 6.95
CA ILE A 98 -5.06 6.65 5.64
C ILE A 98 -4.19 6.08 4.52
N ALA A 99 -2.87 6.29 4.58
CA ALA A 99 -1.93 5.78 3.59
C ALA A 99 -1.96 4.23 3.53
N PHE A 100 -1.91 3.56 4.68
CA PHE A 100 -1.92 2.10 4.74
C PHE A 100 -3.24 1.51 4.23
N THR A 101 -4.37 2.03 4.70
CA THR A 101 -5.69 1.62 4.23
C THR A 101 -5.84 1.82 2.72
N SER A 102 -5.28 2.90 2.17
CA SER A 102 -5.35 3.16 0.74
C SER A 102 -4.61 2.11 -0.08
N ILE A 103 -3.39 1.72 0.32
CA ILE A 103 -2.65 0.63 -0.35
C ILE A 103 -3.45 -0.68 -0.31
N VAL A 104 -4.00 -1.04 0.85
CA VAL A 104 -4.78 -2.28 0.98
C VAL A 104 -6.00 -2.26 0.07
N ALA A 105 -6.69 -1.12 -0.03
CA ALA A 105 -7.83 -0.96 -0.91
C ALA A 105 -7.44 -1.08 -2.39
N ILE A 106 -6.30 -0.49 -2.81
CA ILE A 106 -5.79 -0.62 -4.19
C ILE A 106 -5.57 -2.09 -4.55
N PHE A 107 -4.97 -2.88 -3.66
CA PHE A 107 -4.81 -4.31 -3.93
C PHE A 107 -6.14 -5.05 -4.05
N ILE A 108 -7.18 -4.65 -3.31
CA ILE A 108 -8.51 -5.26 -3.45
C ILE A 108 -9.15 -4.84 -4.79
N ILE A 109 -8.97 -3.58 -5.21
CA ILE A 109 -9.45 -3.07 -6.50
C ILE A 109 -8.80 -3.86 -7.65
N GLU A 110 -7.47 -4.01 -7.61
CA GLU A 110 -6.69 -4.67 -8.65
C GLU A 110 -6.88 -6.20 -8.70
N ARG A 111 -7.13 -6.84 -7.55
CA ARG A 111 -7.16 -8.31 -7.45
C ARG A 111 -8.56 -8.92 -7.35
N ILE A 112 -9.57 -8.15 -6.96
CA ILE A 112 -10.92 -8.67 -6.72
C ILE A 112 -11.94 -7.99 -7.63
N ASP A 113 -12.21 -6.70 -7.40
CA ASP A 113 -13.22 -5.92 -8.11
C ASP A 113 -13.18 -4.45 -7.65
N GLU A 114 -13.41 -3.51 -8.58
CA GLU A 114 -13.37 -2.06 -8.30
C GLU A 114 -14.39 -1.64 -7.25
N ARG A 115 -15.64 -2.10 -7.36
CA ARG A 115 -16.71 -1.70 -6.44
C ARG A 115 -16.44 -2.26 -5.05
N LYS A 116 -16.06 -3.53 -4.95
CA LYS A 116 -15.70 -4.14 -3.65
C LYS A 116 -14.50 -3.45 -3.03
N GLY A 117 -13.50 -3.10 -3.82
CA GLY A 117 -12.33 -2.36 -3.38
C GLY A 117 -12.66 -0.96 -2.85
N MET A 118 -13.47 -0.18 -3.57
CA MET A 118 -13.94 1.12 -3.07
C MET A 118 -14.76 1.00 -1.78
N ILE A 119 -15.66 0.02 -1.70
CA ILE A 119 -16.46 -0.23 -0.48
C ILE A 119 -15.56 -0.62 0.69
N SER A 120 -14.46 -1.35 0.44
CA SER A 120 -13.53 -1.82 1.49
C SER A 120 -12.78 -0.68 2.19
N ILE A 121 -12.66 0.50 1.57
CA ILE A 121 -12.01 1.68 2.17
C ILE A 121 -12.71 2.08 3.47
N ILE A 122 -14.06 2.06 3.48
CA ILE A 122 -14.87 2.48 4.62
C ILE A 122 -14.59 1.62 5.87
N PRO A 123 -14.78 0.29 5.86
CA PRO A 123 -14.50 -0.53 7.04
C PRO A 123 -13.03 -0.50 7.44
N LEU A 124 -12.08 -0.45 6.49
CA LEU A 124 -10.65 -0.37 6.83
C LEU A 124 -10.30 0.95 7.53
N LEU A 125 -10.82 2.09 7.08
CA LEU A 125 -10.62 3.38 7.73
C LEU A 125 -11.28 3.41 9.10
N LEU A 126 -12.51 2.87 9.23
CA LEU A 126 -13.20 2.78 10.51
C LEU A 126 -12.39 1.98 11.52
N ILE A 127 -11.88 0.81 11.14
CA ILE A 127 -11.01 -0.01 12.00
C ILE A 127 -9.78 0.78 12.45
N GLY A 128 -9.13 1.50 11.52
CA GLY A 128 -7.97 2.33 11.83
C GLY A 128 -8.27 3.48 12.79
N ILE A 129 -9.37 4.21 12.57
CA ILE A 129 -9.81 5.31 13.45
C ILE A 129 -10.19 4.77 14.83
N ILE A 130 -10.96 3.68 14.89
CA ILE A 130 -11.34 3.02 16.15
C ILE A 130 -10.09 2.59 16.92
N SER A 131 -9.08 2.04 16.23
CA SER A 131 -7.80 1.66 16.84
C SER A 131 -7.09 2.86 17.49
N ILE A 132 -7.05 4.02 16.83
CA ILE A 132 -6.44 5.24 17.37
C ILE A 132 -7.23 5.79 18.57
N VAL A 133 -8.56 5.79 18.49
CA VAL A 133 -9.44 6.23 19.58
C VAL A 133 -9.27 5.31 20.79
N TYR A 134 -9.27 4.00 20.57
CA TYR A 134 -9.04 3.00 21.60
C TYR A 134 -7.68 3.20 22.28
N TRP A 135 -6.62 3.40 21.50
CA TRP A 135 -5.29 3.72 22.03
C TRP A 135 -5.30 4.96 22.94
N ARG A 136 -5.97 6.05 22.51
CA ARG A 136 -6.03 7.30 23.29
C ARG A 136 -6.78 7.12 24.60
N GLN A 137 -7.90 6.39 24.58
CA GLN A 137 -8.68 6.07 25.78
C GLN A 137 -7.90 5.16 26.74
N ALA A 138 -7.28 4.10 26.22
CA ALA A 138 -6.48 3.18 27.02
C ALA A 138 -5.30 3.87 27.71
N TYR A 139 -4.57 4.74 27.01
CA TYR A 139 -3.50 5.53 27.62
C TYR A 139 -4.02 6.49 28.70
N SER A 140 -5.13 7.16 28.45
CA SER A 140 -5.74 8.08 29.42
C SER A 140 -6.17 7.36 30.70
N PHE A 141 -6.71 6.14 30.55
CA PHE A 141 -7.10 5.28 31.67
C PHE A 141 -5.90 4.81 32.50
N VAL A 142 -4.82 4.34 31.86
CA VAL A 142 -3.60 3.91 32.56
C VAL A 142 -2.97 5.06 33.34
N LEU A 143 -2.93 6.27 32.77
CA LEU A 143 -2.43 7.45 33.45
C LEU A 143 -3.26 7.79 34.70
N LEU A 144 -4.59 7.68 34.61
CA LEU A 144 -5.52 7.89 35.73
C LEU A 144 -5.35 6.86 36.86
N CYS A 145 -4.91 5.63 36.55
CA CYS A 145 -4.67 4.59 37.55
C CYS A 145 -3.28 4.63 38.18
N THR A 146 -2.36 5.43 37.64
CA THR A 146 -0.94 5.49 38.07
C THR A 146 -0.55 6.81 38.76
N VAL A 147 -1.49 7.76 38.88
CA VAL A 147 -1.37 9.02 39.65
C VAL A 147 -2.31 8.96 40.84
#